data_AF-E9SDD1-F1
#
_entry.id   AF-E9SDD1-F1
#
_cell.length_a   1.000
_cell.length_b   1.000
_cell.length_c   1.000
_cell.angle_alpha   90.00
_cell.angle_beta   90.00
_cell.angle_gamma   90.00
#
_symmetry.space_group_name_H-M   'P 1'
#
loop_
_entity.id
_entity.type
_entity.pdbx_description
1 polymer ?
#
loop_
_entity_poly.entity_id
_entity_poly.type
_entity_poly.pdbx_seq_one_letter_code
_entity_poly.pdbx_strand_id
1 'polypeptide(L)'
;MLKKYRKVKHIGEELKALSGREEKKYRKEHGGDIAEYHETCKQVLELYPSGNIPKVENLEKHIASLQKKLSKKNSEYNQADKKSRELSEATRTIEEYLRHEQSRGQQQKRKRNDLE
;
A
#
# COMPACT_ATOMS: atom_id res chain seq x y z
N MET A 1 -24.46 4.92 -1.50
CA MET A 1 -24.41 3.44 -1.62
C MET A 1 -24.37 2.71 -0.29
N LEU A 2 -23.24 2.56 0.40
CA LEU A 2 -23.19 1.78 1.65
C LEU A 2 -24.13 2.28 2.76
N LYS A 3 -24.35 3.60 2.85
CA LYS A 3 -25.36 4.17 3.76
C LYS A 3 -26.79 3.73 3.40
N LYS A 4 -27.11 3.65 2.10
CA LYS A 4 -28.41 3.13 1.62
C LYS A 4 -28.51 1.63 1.92
N TYR A 5 -27.47 0.85 1.62
CA TYR A 5 -27.42 -0.58 1.93
C TYR A 5 -27.69 -0.86 3.40
N ARG A 6 -27.03 -0.14 4.31
CA ARG A 6 -27.27 -0.29 5.76
C ARG A 6 -28.71 0.05 6.17
N LYS A 7 -29.34 1.02 5.49
CA LYS A 7 -30.74 1.36 5.72
C LYS A 7 -31.66 0.26 5.22
N VAL A 8 -31.49 -0.27 4.02
CA VAL A 8 -32.40 -1.29 3.44
C VAL A 8 -32.07 -2.74 3.86
N LYS A 9 -30.94 -2.96 4.54
CA LYS A 9 -30.48 -4.29 4.97
C LYS A 9 -31.49 -5.02 5.87
N HIS A 10 -32.14 -4.31 6.79
CA HIS A 10 -33.10 -4.90 7.71
C HIS A 10 -34.31 -5.49 6.97
N ILE A 11 -34.76 -4.84 5.88
CA ILE A 11 -35.87 -5.30 5.04
C ILE A 11 -35.54 -6.65 4.39
N GLY A 12 -34.30 -6.82 3.92
CA GLY A 12 -33.82 -8.10 3.40
C GLY A 12 -33.68 -9.19 4.47
N GLU A 13 -33.34 -8.82 5.71
CA GLU A 13 -33.26 -9.74 6.85
C GLU A 13 -34.65 -10.18 7.33
N GLU A 14 -35.60 -9.25 7.42
CA GLU A 14 -37.01 -9.50 7.72
C GLU A 14 -37.64 -10.40 6.66
N LEU A 15 -37.43 -10.10 5.37
CA LEU A 15 -37.91 -10.94 4.28
C LEU A 15 -37.36 -12.37 4.35
N LYS A 16 -36.10 -12.56 4.76
CA LYS A 16 -35.48 -13.88 4.93
C LYS A 16 -36.00 -14.65 6.15
N ALA A 17 -36.43 -13.94 7.18
CA ALA A 17 -36.98 -14.54 8.40
C ALA A 17 -38.44 -14.99 8.23
N LEU A 18 -39.17 -14.32 7.32
CA LEU A 18 -40.54 -14.68 6.97
C LEU A 18 -40.60 -15.87 6.01
N SER A 19 -41.69 -16.62 6.04
CA SER A 19 -41.94 -17.71 5.09
C SER A 19 -43.43 -17.88 4.77
N GLY A 20 -43.74 -18.49 3.62
CA GLY A 20 -45.10 -18.88 3.26
C GLY A 20 -46.04 -17.70 2.99
N ARG A 21 -47.19 -17.64 3.69
CA ARG A 21 -48.21 -16.59 3.49
C ARG A 21 -47.74 -15.21 3.94
N GLU A 22 -46.99 -15.15 5.02
CA GLU A 22 -46.50 -13.89 5.60
C GLU A 22 -45.44 -13.24 4.69
N GLU A 23 -44.53 -14.04 4.14
CA GLU A 23 -43.57 -13.58 3.13
C GLU A 23 -44.29 -13.00 1.90
N LYS A 24 -45.33 -13.68 1.40
CA LYS A 24 -46.08 -13.24 0.23
C LYS A 24 -46.82 -11.92 0.47
N LYS A 25 -47.34 -11.72 1.68
CA LYS A 25 -47.96 -10.47 2.11
C LYS A 25 -46.91 -9.36 2.23
N TYR A 26 -45.78 -9.64 2.89
CA TYR A 26 -44.68 -8.70 3.06
C TYR A 26 -44.10 -8.23 1.72
N ARG A 27 -43.91 -9.15 0.75
CA ARG A 27 -43.49 -8.80 -0.62
C ARG A 27 -44.47 -7.88 -1.35
N LYS A 28 -45.77 -8.00 -1.07
CA LYS A 28 -46.81 -7.17 -1.68
C LYS A 28 -46.85 -5.78 -1.06
N GLU A 29 -46.63 -5.67 0.24
CA GLU A 29 -46.65 -4.40 0.99
C GLU A 29 -45.34 -3.62 0.84
N HIS A 30 -44.19 -4.30 0.84
CA HIS A 30 -42.85 -3.70 0.81
C HIS A 30 -42.13 -3.89 -0.54
N GLY A 31 -42.88 -4.14 -1.61
CA GLY A 31 -42.31 -4.51 -2.92
C GLY A 31 -41.31 -3.49 -3.48
N GLY A 32 -41.56 -2.19 -3.28
CA GLY A 32 -40.64 -1.12 -3.69
C GLY A 32 -39.32 -1.15 -2.92
N ASP A 33 -39.39 -1.30 -1.60
CA ASP A 33 -38.20 -1.34 -0.75
C ASP A 33 -37.36 -2.61 -0.99
N ILE A 34 -38.02 -3.73 -1.31
CA ILE A 34 -37.36 -4.98 -1.67
C ILE A 34 -36.61 -4.83 -3.01
N ALA A 35 -37.20 -4.13 -3.98
CA ALA A 35 -36.50 -3.82 -5.23
C ALA A 35 -35.27 -2.93 -4.97
N GLU A 36 -35.41 -1.88 -4.14
CA GLU A 36 -34.28 -1.02 -3.75
C GLU A 36 -33.19 -1.81 -3.00
N TYR A 37 -33.58 -2.76 -2.14
CA TYR A 37 -32.65 -3.67 -1.47
C TYR A 37 -31.84 -4.49 -2.48
N HIS A 38 -32.49 -5.13 -3.45
CA HIS A 38 -31.80 -5.95 -4.45
C HIS A 38 -30.86 -5.14 -5.33
N GLU A 39 -31.30 -3.97 -5.79
CA GLU A 39 -30.47 -3.09 -6.60
C GLU A 39 -29.26 -2.56 -5.81
N THR A 40 -29.48 -2.16 -4.56
CA THR A 40 -28.40 -1.73 -3.67
C THR A 40 -27.43 -2.87 -3.37
N CYS A 41 -27.91 -4.10 -3.19
CA CYS A 41 -27.06 -5.29 -3.02
C CYS A 41 -26.19 -5.55 -4.24
N LYS A 42 -26.76 -5.46 -5.45
CA LYS A 42 -26.01 -5.65 -6.70
C LYS A 42 -24.86 -4.64 -6.81
N GLN A 43 -25.14 -3.36 -6.55
CA GLN A 43 -24.12 -2.30 -6.60
C GLN A 43 -23.06 -2.46 -5.49
N VAL A 44 -23.42 -2.98 -4.32
CA VAL A 44 -22.43 -3.32 -3.28
C VAL A 44 -21.56 -4.51 -3.70
N LEU A 45 -22.14 -5.53 -4.32
CA LEU A 45 -21.39 -6.70 -4.79
C LEU A 45 -20.42 -6.35 -5.91
N GLU A 46 -20.81 -5.44 -6.81
CA GLU A 46 -19.91 -4.90 -7.85
C GLU A 46 -18.68 -4.20 -7.24
N LEU A 47 -18.86 -3.46 -6.14
CA LEU A 47 -17.77 -2.78 -5.43
C LEU A 47 -16.97 -3.71 -4.50
N TYR A 48 -17.61 -4.73 -3.94
CA TYR A 48 -17.03 -5.69 -3.01
C TYR A 48 -17.34 -7.12 -3.47
N PRO A 49 -16.64 -7.63 -4.51
CA PRO A 49 -16.93 -8.93 -5.12
C PRO A 49 -16.74 -10.12 -4.16
N SER A 50 -15.92 -9.93 -3.12
CA SER A 50 -15.73 -10.92 -2.05
C SER A 50 -16.96 -11.09 -1.15
N GLY A 51 -18.00 -10.27 -1.32
CA GLY A 51 -19.20 -10.24 -0.49
C GLY A 51 -18.98 -9.69 0.92
N ASN A 52 -17.73 -9.36 1.29
CA ASN A 52 -17.39 -8.85 2.60
C ASN A 52 -17.14 -7.33 2.52
N ILE A 53 -18.07 -6.56 3.10
CA ILE A 53 -17.91 -5.11 3.24
C ILE A 53 -17.00 -4.85 4.45
N PRO A 54 -15.80 -4.28 4.26
CA PRO A 54 -14.89 -4.04 5.37
C PRO A 54 -15.51 -3.07 6.38
N LYS A 55 -15.36 -3.37 7.67
CA LYS A 55 -15.70 -2.43 8.75
C LYS A 55 -14.71 -1.26 8.74
N VAL A 56 -15.19 -0.08 9.10
CA VAL A 56 -14.36 1.14 9.16
C VAL A 56 -13.18 0.94 10.11
N GLU A 57 -13.42 0.40 11.31
CA GLU A 57 -12.37 0.09 12.29
C GLU A 57 -11.28 -0.84 11.73
N ASN A 58 -11.66 -1.81 10.89
CA ASN A 58 -10.69 -2.73 10.28
C ASN A 58 -9.85 -2.02 9.22
N LEU A 59 -10.43 -1.11 8.46
CA LEU A 59 -9.72 -0.28 7.49
C LEU A 59 -8.74 0.67 8.18
N GLU A 60 -9.16 1.32 9.27
CA GLU A 60 -8.30 2.21 10.06
C GLU A 60 -7.11 1.46 10.67
N LYS A 61 -7.34 0.27 11.25
CA LYS A 61 -6.28 -0.61 11.73
C LYS A 61 -5.32 -1.02 10.60
N HIS A 62 -5.87 -1.29 9.41
CA HIS A 62 -5.06 -1.65 8.26
C HIS A 62 -4.20 -0.47 7.77
N ILE A 63 -4.76 0.74 7.69
CA ILE A 63 -4.05 1.97 7.35
C ILE A 63 -2.91 2.22 8.35
N ALA A 64 -3.19 2.17 9.65
CA ALA A 64 -2.16 2.36 10.68
C ALA A 64 -1.03 1.31 10.57
N SER A 65 -1.39 0.05 10.29
CA SER A 65 -0.41 -1.02 10.05
C SER A 65 0.46 -0.74 8.82
N LEU A 66 -0.14 -0.31 7.71
CA LEU A 66 0.59 0.05 6.49
C LEU A 66 1.50 1.26 6.71
N GLN A 67 1.05 2.29 7.41
CA GLN A 67 1.87 3.45 7.78
C GLN A 67 3.09 3.04 8.62
N LYS A 68 2.91 2.14 9.60
CA LYS A 68 4.01 1.61 10.41
C LYS A 68 5.01 0.84 9.55
N LYS A 69 4.52 0.00 8.62
CA LYS A 69 5.39 -0.74 7.67
C LYS A 69 6.15 0.21 6.74
N LEU A 70 5.49 1.24 6.23
CA LEU A 70 6.09 2.25 5.37
C LEU A 70 7.21 3.00 6.11
N SER A 71 6.94 3.46 7.33
CA SER A 71 7.93 4.15 8.16
C SER A 71 9.16 3.27 8.43
N LYS A 72 8.96 1.99 8.77
CA LYS A 72 10.06 1.04 8.96
C LYS A 72 10.90 0.88 7.70
N LYS A 73 10.28 0.61 6.55
CA LYS A 73 11.00 0.46 5.27
C LYS A 73 11.74 1.73 4.87
N ASN A 74 11.16 2.89 5.12
CA ASN A 74 11.80 4.16 4.78
C ASN A 74 13.05 4.41 5.65
N SER A 75 13.00 4.05 6.93
CA SER A 75 14.18 4.10 7.81
C SER A 75 15.29 3.16 7.33
N GLU A 76 14.94 1.92 6.96
CA GLU A 76 15.90 0.95 6.41
C GLU A 76 16.52 1.46 5.10
N TYR A 77 15.71 2.01 4.19
CA TYR A 77 16.18 2.62 2.95
C TYR A 77 17.16 3.77 3.21
N ASN A 78 16.81 4.71 4.08
CA ASN A 78 17.66 5.86 4.40
C ASN A 78 19.00 5.44 5.01
N GLN A 79 19.01 4.41 5.85
CA GLN A 79 20.24 3.87 6.41
C GLN A 79 21.13 3.22 5.33
N ALA A 80 20.53 2.46 4.41
CA ALA A 80 21.24 1.85 3.30
C ALA A 80 21.79 2.91 2.34
N ASP A 81 21.00 3.92 2.01
CA ASP A 81 21.41 5.04 1.15
C ASP A 81 22.59 5.81 1.77
N LYS A 82 22.53 6.12 3.06
CA LYS A 82 23.64 6.77 3.76
C LYS A 82 24.93 5.96 3.68
N LYS A 83 24.87 4.65 3.97
CA LYS A 83 26.03 3.76 3.86
C LYS A 83 26.57 3.66 2.43
N SER A 84 25.69 3.65 1.44
CA SER A 84 26.06 3.63 0.02
C SER A 84 26.86 4.88 -0.38
N ARG A 85 26.40 6.05 0.08
CA ARG A 85 27.11 7.33 -0.14
C ARG A 85 28.48 7.34 0.54
N GLU A 86 28.54 6.96 1.81
CA GLU A 86 29.80 6.87 2.56
C GLU A 86 30.81 5.93 1.89
N LEU A 87 30.35 4.77 1.41
CA LEU A 87 31.20 3.83 0.69
C LEU A 87 31.69 4.39 -0.66
N SER A 88 30.84 5.11 -1.38
CA SER A 88 31.19 5.74 -2.65
C SER A 88 32.24 6.85 -2.46
N GLU A 89 32.09 7.65 -1.40
CA GLU A 89 33.06 8.68 -1.01
C GLU A 89 34.41 8.07 -0.59
N ALA A 90 34.39 7.00 0.20
CA ALA A 90 35.60 6.29 0.59
C ALA A 90 36.32 5.69 -0.63
N THR A 91 35.57 5.10 -1.55
CA THR A 91 36.11 4.54 -2.81
C THR A 91 36.78 5.63 -3.65
N ARG A 92 36.09 6.77 -3.83
CA ARG A 92 36.64 7.93 -4.53
C ARG A 92 37.94 8.43 -3.90
N THR A 93 37.97 8.52 -2.57
CA THR A 93 39.17 8.96 -1.83
C THR A 93 40.36 8.01 -2.07
N ILE A 94 40.12 6.71 -2.04
CA ILE A 94 41.16 5.69 -2.31
C ILE A 94 41.66 5.82 -3.75
N GLU A 95 40.76 5.97 -4.72
CA GLU A 95 41.14 6.15 -6.12
C GLU A 95 41.98 7.41 -6.36
N GLU A 96 41.58 8.54 -5.75
CA GLU A 96 42.32 9.80 -5.83
C GLU A 96 43.74 9.63 -5.26
N TYR A 97 43.87 8.98 -4.10
CA TYR A 97 45.17 8.67 -3.51
C TYR A 97 46.05 7.81 -4.42
N LEU A 98 45.49 6.73 -5.00
CA LEU A 98 46.23 5.86 -5.91
C LEU A 98 46.69 6.58 -7.19
N ARG A 99 45.85 7.47 -7.75
CA ARG A 99 46.23 8.30 -8.91
C ARG A 99 47.37 9.26 -8.56
N HIS A 100 47.34 9.86 -7.37
CA HIS A 100 48.42 10.72 -6.90
C HIS A 100 49.74 9.96 -6.74
N GLU A 101 49.73 8.79 -6.12
CA GLU A 101 50.92 7.96 -5.95
C GLU A 101 51.50 7.50 -7.30
N GLN A 102 50.67 7.06 -8.25
CA GLN A 102 51.12 6.73 -9.61
C GLN A 102 51.77 7.93 -10.31
N SER A 103 51.15 9.12 -10.19
CA SER A 103 51.66 10.34 -10.82
C SER A 103 53.02 10.76 -10.23
N ARG A 104 53.19 10.65 -8.91
CA ARG A 104 54.47 10.92 -8.23
C ARG A 104 55.57 9.97 -8.66
N GLY A 105 55.27 8.67 -8.75
CA GLY A 105 56.22 7.66 -9.24
C GLY A 105 56.68 7.93 -10.68
N GLN A 106 55.77 8.36 -11.57
CA GLN A 106 56.13 8.74 -12.94
C GLN A 106 56.99 10.02 -12.99
N GLN A 107 56.67 11.03 -12.19
CA GLN A 107 57.48 12.26 -12.12
C GLN A 107 58.90 11.98 -11.61
N GLN A 108 59.07 11.12 -10.61
CA GLN A 108 60.40 10.74 -10.11
C GLN A 108 61.22 10.00 -11.19
N LYS A 109 60.59 9.09 -11.95
CA LYS A 109 61.26 8.41 -13.07
C LYS A 109 61.72 9.38 -14.17
N ARG A 110 60.89 10.36 -14.53
CA ARG A 110 61.27 11.40 -15.52
C ARG A 110 62.46 12.22 -15.02
N LYS A 111 62.39 12.74 -13.79
CA LYS A 111 63.50 13.52 -13.20
C LYS A 111 64.81 12.75 -13.11
N ARG A 112 64.77 11.43 -12.91
CA ARG A 112 65.98 10.59 -12.88
C ARG A 112 66.59 10.43 -14.28
N ASN A 113 65.76 10.25 -15.30
CA ASN A 113 66.24 10.14 -16.69
C ASN A 113 66.79 11.48 -17.23
N ASP A 114 66.33 12.62 -16.73
CA ASP A 114 66.83 13.95 -17.13
C ASP A 114 68.20 14.30 -16.50
N LEU A 115 68.68 13.51 -15.53
CA LEU A 115 69.93 13.71 -14.80
C LEU A 115 71.05 12.72 -15.21
N GLU A 116 70.76 11.77 -16.11
CA GLU A 116 71.73 10.88 -16.77
C GLU A 116 72.16 11.44 -18.12
#